data_AF-B8KMA7-F1
#
_entry.id   AF-B8KMA7-F1
#
_cell.length_a   1.000
_cell.length_b   1.000
_cell.length_c   1.000
_cell.angle_alpha   90.00
_cell.angle_beta   90.00
_cell.angle_gamma   90.00
#
_symmetry.space_group_name_H-M   'P 1'
#
loop_
_entity.id
_entity.type
_entity.pdbx_description
1 polymer ?
#
loop_
_entity_poly.entity_id
_entity_poly.type
_entity_poly.pdbx_seq_one_letter_code
_entity_poly.pdbx_strand_id
1 'polypeptide(L)'
;MSLMRRHEWRLKDEQRENLARYLDDYPVLKALYAAKQKLNRLLLLKSLNRKKAKQLLPQLLSLIEDLAASPLHRLAKTLKSWLEPIVGMWRFTKTNGITEGFHNKMEMMSRRAYGFRNFENYRLRVLTHCGWDGIINRV
;
A
#
# COMPACT_ATOMS: atom_id res chain seq x y z
N MET A 1 -13.00 17.41 -0.35
CA MET A 1 -12.06 16.41 -0.89
C MET A 1 -11.45 15.40 0.10
N SER A 2 -11.42 15.61 1.43
CA SER A 2 -10.79 14.61 2.34
C SER A 2 -11.54 13.27 2.45
N LEU A 3 -12.86 13.24 2.27
CA LEU A 3 -13.68 12.05 2.57
C LEU A 3 -13.44 10.92 1.58
N MET A 4 -13.36 11.23 0.28
CA MET A 4 -13.08 10.24 -0.77
C MET A 4 -11.74 9.52 -0.61
N ARG A 5 -10.76 10.14 0.06
CA ARG A 5 -9.45 9.52 0.29
C ARG A 5 -9.49 8.47 1.40
N ARG A 6 -10.37 8.64 2.39
CA ARG A 6 -10.47 7.75 3.55
C ARG A 6 -11.09 6.40 3.16
N HIS A 7 -10.84 5.41 4.01
CA HIS A 7 -11.57 4.16 3.95
C HIS A 7 -12.98 4.35 4.48
N GLU A 8 -13.96 3.73 3.82
CA GLU A 8 -15.38 3.87 4.16
C GLU A 8 -15.69 3.47 5.60
N TRP A 9 -15.01 2.44 6.13
CA TRP A 9 -15.15 1.96 7.51
C TRP A 9 -14.51 2.89 8.56
N ARG A 10 -13.87 4.00 8.14
CA ARG A 10 -13.35 5.05 9.02
C ARG A 10 -14.16 6.34 8.94
N LEU A 11 -15.24 6.37 8.15
CA LEU A 11 -16.14 7.51 8.07
C LEU A 11 -17.17 7.44 9.19
N LYS A 12 -17.44 8.58 9.83
CA LYS A 12 -18.62 8.76 10.69
C LYS A 12 -19.89 8.75 9.83
N ASP A 13 -21.04 8.48 10.43
CA ASP A 13 -22.31 8.38 9.68
C ASP A 13 -22.64 9.67 8.93
N GLU A 14 -22.52 10.83 9.59
CA GLU A 14 -22.69 12.14 8.94
C GLU A 14 -21.74 12.34 7.75
N GLN A 15 -20.49 11.85 7.85
CA GLN A 15 -19.52 11.94 6.75
C GLN A 15 -19.90 11.01 5.59
N ARG A 16 -20.49 9.84 5.89
CA ARG A 16 -20.97 8.91 4.87
C ARG A 16 -22.16 9.50 4.13
N GLU A 17 -23.11 10.09 4.84
CA GLU A 17 -24.27 10.78 4.24
C GLU A 17 -23.84 11.97 3.39
N ASN A 18 -22.95 12.83 3.91
CA ASN A 18 -22.42 13.96 3.14
C ASN A 18 -21.71 13.52 1.87
N LEU A 19 -20.91 12.45 1.96
CA LEU A 19 -20.24 11.89 0.78
C LEU A 19 -21.23 11.25 -0.20
N ALA A 20 -22.26 10.56 0.29
CA ALA A 20 -23.29 9.95 -0.53
C ALA A 20 -24.05 11.00 -1.35
N ARG A 21 -24.53 12.07 -0.69
CA ARG A 21 -25.20 13.20 -1.35
C ARG A 21 -24.33 13.80 -2.47
N TYR A 22 -23.05 14.04 -2.19
CA TYR A 22 -22.12 14.53 -3.20
C TYR A 22 -21.94 13.55 -4.37
N LEU A 23 -21.87 12.24 -4.12
CA LEU A 23 -21.65 11.25 -5.16
C LEU A 23 -22.89 10.98 -6.01
N ASP A 24 -24.09 11.28 -5.52
CA ASP A 24 -25.33 11.14 -6.30
C ASP A 24 -25.34 12.05 -7.54
N ASP A 25 -24.71 13.23 -7.46
CA ASP A 25 -24.55 14.14 -8.59
C ASP A 25 -23.51 13.67 -9.62
N TYR A 26 -22.64 12.71 -9.25
CA TYR A 26 -21.53 12.24 -10.08
C TYR A 26 -21.50 10.71 -10.18
N PRO A 27 -22.37 10.08 -10.99
CA PRO A 27 -22.56 8.62 -11.03
C PRO A 27 -21.28 7.86 -11.41
N VAL A 28 -20.48 8.40 -12.34
CA VAL A 28 -19.18 7.81 -12.72
C VAL A 28 -18.23 7.83 -11.51
N LEU A 29 -18.17 8.94 -10.79
CA LEU A 29 -17.32 9.07 -9.62
C LEU A 29 -17.78 8.15 -8.48
N LYS A 30 -19.09 7.98 -8.32
CA LYS A 30 -19.70 7.04 -7.38
C LYS A 30 -19.27 5.60 -7.66
N ALA A 31 -19.32 5.17 -8.92
CA ALA A 31 -18.86 3.85 -9.35
C ALA A 31 -17.35 3.65 -9.09
N LEU A 32 -16.52 4.64 -9.44
CA LEU A 32 -15.08 4.59 -9.18
C LEU A 32 -14.75 4.55 -7.68
N TYR A 33 -15.49 5.31 -6.86
CA TYR A 33 -15.35 5.27 -5.41
C TYR A 33 -15.70 3.89 -4.85
N ALA A 34 -16.81 3.29 -5.29
CA ALA A 34 -17.21 1.95 -4.88
C ALA A 34 -16.15 0.90 -5.26
N ALA A 35 -15.65 0.94 -6.50
CA ALA A 35 -14.58 0.06 -6.98
C ALA A 35 -13.31 0.23 -6.14
N LYS A 36 -12.91 1.47 -5.84
CA LYS A 36 -11.78 1.78 -4.95
C LYS A 36 -11.98 1.18 -3.54
N GLN A 37 -13.16 1.34 -2.94
CA GLN A 37 -13.42 0.79 -1.60
C GLN A 37 -13.39 -0.74 -1.60
N LYS A 38 -13.99 -1.38 -2.61
CA LYS A 38 -13.95 -2.84 -2.79
C LYS A 38 -12.51 -3.34 -2.95
N LEU A 39 -11.70 -2.67 -3.77
CA LEU A 39 -10.28 -3.00 -3.95
C LEU A 39 -9.53 -2.89 -2.62
N ASN A 40 -9.67 -1.78 -1.89
CA ASN A 40 -8.99 -1.60 -0.60
C ASN A 40 -9.37 -2.67 0.42
N ARG A 41 -10.66 -3.07 0.49
CA ARG A 41 -11.09 -4.15 1.39
C ARG A 41 -10.34 -5.45 1.07
N LEU A 42 -10.19 -5.78 -0.21
CA LEU A 42 -9.45 -6.98 -0.64
C LEU A 42 -7.95 -6.85 -0.37
N LEU A 43 -7.31 -5.72 -0.70
CA LEU A 43 -5.88 -5.51 -0.52
C LEU A 43 -5.43 -5.50 0.95
N LEU A 44 -6.32 -5.12 1.87
CA LEU A 44 -6.02 -5.02 3.30
C LEU A 44 -6.29 -6.30 4.10
N LEU A 45 -6.75 -7.38 3.44
CA LEU A 45 -6.91 -8.68 4.08
C LEU A 45 -5.54 -9.21 4.53
N LYS A 46 -5.51 -9.80 5.73
CA LYS A 46 -4.31 -10.38 6.34
C LYS A 46 -4.64 -11.69 7.03
N SER A 47 -3.61 -12.50 7.28
CA SER A 47 -3.72 -13.77 8.00
C SER A 47 -4.72 -14.76 7.40
N LEU A 48 -4.85 -14.76 6.07
CA LEU A 48 -5.69 -15.73 5.37
C LEU A 48 -4.97 -17.06 5.19
N ASN A 49 -5.71 -18.15 5.42
CA ASN A 49 -5.29 -19.47 4.99
C ASN A 49 -5.56 -19.68 3.49
N ARG A 50 -4.94 -20.71 2.91
CA ARG A 50 -5.07 -21.05 1.47
C ARG A 50 -6.53 -21.22 1.02
N LYS A 51 -7.38 -21.82 1.85
CA LYS A 51 -8.79 -22.08 1.53
C LYS A 51 -9.56 -20.76 1.36
N LYS A 52 -9.45 -19.84 2.33
CA LYS A 52 -10.09 -18.52 2.27
C LYS A 52 -9.52 -17.67 1.14
N ALA A 53 -8.20 -17.67 0.95
CA ALA A 53 -7.57 -16.96 -0.17
C ALA A 53 -8.11 -17.43 -1.54
N LYS A 54 -8.26 -18.75 -1.73
CA LYS A 54 -8.83 -19.32 -2.97
C LYS A 54 -10.29 -18.90 -3.20
N GLN A 55 -11.06 -18.69 -2.14
CA GLN A 55 -12.45 -18.22 -2.24
C GLN A 55 -12.55 -16.72 -2.60
N LEU A 56 -11.58 -15.91 -2.15
CA LEU A 56 -11.60 -14.46 -2.36
C LEU A 56 -10.86 -14.01 -3.63
N LEU A 57 -9.91 -14.80 -4.10
CA LEU A 57 -9.15 -14.51 -5.32
C LEU A 57 -10.05 -14.23 -6.55
N PRO A 58 -11.12 -15.02 -6.82
CA PRO A 58 -12.03 -14.71 -7.92
C PRO A 58 -12.68 -13.32 -7.82
N GLN A 59 -12.95 -12.84 -6.60
CA GLN A 59 -13.53 -11.50 -6.40
C GLN A 59 -12.54 -10.40 -6.75
N LEU A 60 -11.25 -10.60 -6.43
CA LEU A 60 -10.19 -9.67 -6.82
C LEU A 60 -10.00 -9.69 -8.35
N LEU A 61 -9.95 -10.87 -8.96
CA LEU A 61 -9.79 -11.00 -10.42
C LEU A 61 -10.95 -10.36 -11.18
N SER A 62 -12.19 -10.62 -10.78
CA SER A 62 -13.38 -9.97 -11.37
C SER A 62 -13.30 -8.45 -11.26
N LEU A 63 -12.92 -7.91 -10.10
CA LEU A 63 -12.75 -6.47 -9.95
C LEU A 63 -11.64 -5.91 -10.85
N ILE A 64 -10.54 -6.64 -11.03
CA ILE A 64 -9.47 -6.25 -11.94
C ILE A 64 -9.95 -6.24 -13.40
N GLU A 65 -10.78 -7.20 -13.82
CA GLU A 65 -11.39 -7.18 -15.16
C GLU A 65 -12.36 -6.01 -15.33
N ASP A 66 -13.19 -5.72 -14.34
CA ASP A 66 -14.07 -4.53 -14.35
C ASP A 66 -13.24 -3.24 -14.51
N LEU A 67 -12.11 -3.14 -13.78
CA LEU A 67 -11.20 -2.01 -13.90
C LEU A 67 -10.53 -1.96 -15.28
N ALA A 68 -10.22 -3.11 -15.89
CA ALA A 68 -9.64 -3.21 -17.23
C ALA A 68 -10.58 -2.70 -18.32
N ALA A 69 -11.89 -2.92 -18.16
CA ALA A 69 -12.94 -2.42 -19.04
C ALA A 69 -13.33 -0.95 -18.77
N SER A 70 -12.64 -0.27 -17.85
CA SER A 70 -12.91 1.11 -17.44
C SER A 70 -11.75 2.06 -17.81
N PRO A 71 -11.90 3.38 -17.60
CA PRO A 71 -10.77 4.32 -17.70
C PRO A 71 -9.57 3.99 -16.80
N LEU A 72 -9.73 3.08 -15.83
CA LEU A 72 -8.68 2.59 -14.94
C LEU A 72 -7.89 1.39 -15.49
N HIS A 73 -7.95 1.11 -16.79
CA HIS A 73 -7.23 0.00 -17.43
C HIS A 73 -5.72 -0.07 -17.10
N ARG A 74 -5.05 1.08 -16.93
CA ARG A 74 -3.64 1.14 -16.47
C ARG A 74 -3.47 0.58 -15.06
N LEU A 75 -4.37 0.93 -14.13
CA LEU A 75 -4.37 0.38 -12.77
C LEU A 75 -4.61 -1.14 -12.80
N ALA A 76 -5.56 -1.60 -13.62
CA ALA A 76 -5.82 -3.03 -13.78
C ALA A 76 -4.56 -3.78 -14.25
N LYS A 77 -3.84 -3.25 -15.24
CA LYS A 77 -2.56 -3.83 -15.71
C LYS A 77 -1.53 -3.92 -14.58
N THR A 78 -1.37 -2.88 -13.78
CA THR A 78 -0.49 -2.90 -12.61
C THR A 78 -0.94 -3.94 -11.58
N LEU A 79 -2.23 -4.01 -11.25
CA LEU A 79 -2.73 -5.01 -10.30
C LEU A 79 -2.51 -6.44 -10.80
N LYS A 80 -2.69 -6.71 -12.11
CA LYS A 80 -2.39 -8.01 -12.72
C LYS A 80 -0.90 -8.36 -12.61
N SER A 81 0.01 -7.41 -12.91
CA SER A 81 1.46 -7.67 -12.85
C SER A 81 1.96 -7.91 -11.42
N TRP A 82 1.25 -7.39 -10.41
CA TRP A 82 1.59 -7.54 -9.00
C TRP A 82 0.69 -8.54 -8.26
N LEU A 83 -0.08 -9.36 -8.98
CA LEU A 83 -1.09 -10.25 -8.38
C LEU A 83 -0.49 -11.22 -7.37
N GLU A 84 0.63 -11.87 -7.71
CA GLU A 84 1.28 -12.83 -6.81
C GLU A 84 1.74 -12.18 -5.49
N PRO A 85 2.49 -11.06 -5.49
CA PRO A 85 2.78 -10.30 -4.28
C PRO A 85 1.53 -9.89 -3.48
N ILE A 86 0.47 -9.44 -4.16
CA ILE A 86 -0.79 -9.05 -3.51
C ILE A 86 -1.43 -10.23 -2.77
N VAL A 87 -1.55 -11.38 -3.42
CA VAL A 87 -2.09 -12.60 -2.80
C VAL A 87 -1.14 -13.13 -1.71
N GLY A 88 0.18 -12.97 -1.89
CA GLY A 88 1.18 -13.28 -0.88
C GLY A 88 0.97 -12.48 0.41
N MET A 89 0.66 -11.17 0.29
CA MET A 89 0.36 -10.32 1.45
C MET A 89 -0.86 -10.79 2.25
N TRP A 90 -1.82 -11.49 1.65
CA TRP A 90 -2.94 -12.05 2.41
C TRP A 90 -2.48 -13.09 3.44
N ARG A 91 -1.39 -13.79 3.18
CA ARG A 91 -0.83 -14.79 4.09
C ARG A 91 0.04 -14.17 5.18
N PHE A 92 0.80 -13.12 4.84
CA PHE A 92 1.81 -12.54 5.73
C PHE A 92 1.36 -11.22 6.36
N THR A 93 1.62 -11.04 7.65
CA THR A 93 1.27 -9.81 8.39
C THR A 93 2.41 -8.79 8.46
N LYS A 94 3.45 -8.96 7.66
CA LYS A 94 4.62 -8.08 7.67
C LYS A 94 4.23 -6.67 7.20
N THR A 95 4.82 -5.67 7.82
CA THR A 95 4.67 -4.26 7.44
C THR A 95 6.00 -3.76 6.88
N ASN A 96 5.95 -2.73 6.04
CA ASN A 96 7.15 -2.06 5.54
C ASN A 96 7.82 -1.15 6.59
N GLY A 97 7.34 -1.14 7.84
CA GLY A 97 7.78 -0.19 8.87
C GLY A 97 9.27 -0.27 9.19
N ILE A 98 9.88 -1.47 9.11
CA ILE A 98 11.33 -1.63 9.28
C ILE A 98 12.08 -0.97 8.13
N THR A 99 11.69 -1.27 6.88
CA THR A 99 12.29 -0.68 5.67
C THR A 99 12.11 0.84 5.64
N GLU A 100 10.93 1.34 5.98
CA GLU A 100 10.64 2.76 6.12
C GLU A 100 11.50 3.40 7.21
N GLY A 101 11.67 2.73 8.35
CA GLY A 101 12.56 3.16 9.42
C GLY A 101 14.00 3.31 8.95
N PHE A 102 14.52 2.34 8.19
CA PHE A 102 15.85 2.43 7.57
C PHE A 102 15.93 3.57 6.56
N HIS A 103 14.94 3.72 5.67
CA HIS A 103 14.91 4.81 4.69
C HIS A 103 14.91 6.18 5.38
N ASN A 104 14.08 6.38 6.40
CA ASN A 104 14.03 7.62 7.18
C ASN A 104 15.38 7.93 7.85
N LYS A 105 16.07 6.91 8.38
CA LYS A 105 17.39 7.08 9.00
C LYS A 105 18.45 7.46 7.97
N MET A 106 18.47 6.80 6.83
CA MET A 106 19.35 7.11 5.70
C MET A 106 19.15 8.54 5.18
N GLU A 107 17.88 8.95 5.06
CA GLU A 107 17.54 10.31 4.62
C GLU A 107 17.95 11.36 5.66
N MET A 108 17.69 11.10 6.95
CA MET A 108 18.15 11.97 8.04
C MET A 108 19.66 12.18 8.01
N MET A 109 20.43 11.10 7.80
CA MET A 109 21.88 11.18 7.72
C MET A 109 22.35 12.02 6.52
N SER A 110 21.71 11.84 5.37
CA SER A 110 21.99 12.63 4.16
C SER A 110 21.67 14.11 4.39
N ARG A 111 20.55 14.43 5.04
CA ARG A 111 20.18 15.81 5.40
C ARG A 111 21.19 16.45 6.37
N ARG A 112 21.63 15.73 7.40
CA ARG A 112 22.61 16.24 8.39
C ARG A 112 24.01 16.45 7.80
N ALA A 113 24.38 15.66 6.79
CA ALA A 113 25.65 15.79 6.08
C ALA A 113 25.61 16.83 4.94
N TYR A 114 24.44 17.40 4.63
CA TYR A 114 24.21 18.22 3.43
C TYR A 114 24.56 17.48 2.13
N GLY A 115 24.22 16.18 2.10
CA GLY A 115 24.54 15.26 1.01
C GLY A 115 25.90 14.59 1.15
N PHE A 116 26.09 13.48 0.45
CA PHE A 116 27.36 12.76 0.39
C PHE A 116 27.93 12.84 -1.02
N ARG A 117 29.16 13.35 -1.15
CA ARG A 117 29.89 13.37 -2.43
C ARG A 117 30.48 12.00 -2.80
N ASN A 118 30.82 11.19 -1.80
CA ASN A 118 31.40 9.87 -1.96
C ASN A 118 30.42 8.81 -1.43
N PHE A 119 30.03 7.87 -2.28
CA PHE A 119 29.10 6.79 -1.95
C PHE A 119 29.63 5.86 -0.86
N GLU A 120 30.93 5.59 -0.80
CA GLU A 120 31.52 4.73 0.24
C GLU A 120 31.38 5.35 1.63
N ASN A 121 31.53 6.68 1.74
CA ASN A 121 31.30 7.37 3.01
C ASN A 121 29.83 7.32 3.43
N TYR A 122 28.90 7.40 2.48
CA TYR A 122 27.47 7.19 2.74
C TYR A 122 27.22 5.76 3.21
N ARG A 123 27.69 4.77 2.44
CA ARG A 123 27.53 3.34 2.71
C ARG A 123 28.07 2.95 4.08
N LEU A 124 29.29 3.38 4.44
CA LEU A 124 29.89 3.13 5.75
C LEU A 124 28.99 3.62 6.87
N ARG A 125 28.51 4.87 6.77
CA ARG A 125 27.62 5.41 7.80
C ARG A 125 26.30 4.65 7.85
N VAL A 126 25.71 4.28 6.71
CA VAL A 126 24.47 3.49 6.69
C VAL A 126 24.68 2.15 7.38
N LEU A 127 25.78 1.45 7.09
CA LEU A 127 26.12 0.19 7.77
C LEU A 127 26.30 0.40 9.28
N THR A 128 27.01 1.44 9.70
CA THR A 128 27.18 1.76 11.13
C THR A 128 25.85 2.02 11.84
N HIS A 129 24.91 2.72 11.18
CA HIS A 129 23.68 3.16 11.83
C HIS A 129 22.48 2.22 11.64
N CYS A 130 22.46 1.42 10.57
CA CYS A 130 21.34 0.55 10.19
C CYS A 130 21.71 -0.94 10.22
N GLY A 131 23.00 -1.28 10.19
CA GLY A 131 23.50 -2.67 10.20
C GLY A 131 23.98 -3.14 11.57
N TRP A 132 23.86 -2.33 12.63
CA TRP A 132 24.31 -2.69 13.98
C TRP A 132 23.25 -3.54 14.69
N ASP A 133 23.56 -4.83 14.86
CA ASP A 133 22.81 -5.86 15.57
C ASP A 133 23.29 -6.08 17.02
N GLY A 134 24.14 -5.18 17.53
CA GLY A 134 24.60 -5.17 18.93
C GLY A 134 25.78 -6.09 19.24
N ILE A 135 26.30 -6.84 18.26
CA ILE A 135 27.44 -7.75 18.43
C ILE A 135 28.65 -7.18 17.68
N ILE A 136 29.73 -6.87 18.40
CA ILE A 136 31.02 -6.55 17.78
C ILE A 136 31.65 -7.88 17.36
N ASN A 137 31.35 -8.35 16.15
CA ASN A 137 32.23 -9.31 15.50
C ASN A 137 33.45 -8.54 15.00
N ARG A 138 34.48 -8.45 15.85
CA ARG A 138 35.85 -8.20 15.37
C ARG A 138 36.23 -9.43 14.55
N VAL A 139 36.25 -9.28 13.23
CA VAL A 139 37.04 -10.17 12.37
C VAL A 139 38.52 -9.91 12.68
#